data_AF-A0A397IQX0-F1
#
_entry.id   AF-A0A397IQX0-F1
#
_cell.length_a   1.000
_cell.length_b   1.000
_cell.length_c   1.000
_cell.angle_alpha   90.00
_cell.angle_beta   90.00
_cell.angle_gamma   90.00
#
_symmetry.space_group_name_H-M   'P 1'
#
loop_
_entity.id
_entity.type
_entity.pdbx_description
1 polymer ?
#
loop_
_entity_poly.entity_id
_entity_poly.type
_entity_poly.pdbx_seq_one_letter_code
_entity_poly.pdbx_strand_id
1 'polypeptide(L)'
;MINDIMKEKKLKVICHKVKAHSGDKYNEIANSLAKIPGFVKGIKNNIFEGTLITLNYNSITSLNFIPTWKSTPIETPIKDAIKEINRIKSMLNFKYQERFKHIMSSTKCREIDWDLTFKTKHPSKITSDTTNKEDSSRRSFAIKLLCEELPTLS
;
A
#
# COMPACT_ATOMS: atom_id res chain seq x y z
N MET A 1 -21.51 -6.51 5.83
CA MET A 1 -20.79 -7.70 6.32
C MET A 1 -21.32 -8.20 7.66
N ILE A 2 -21.08 -7.54 8.81
CA ILE A 2 -21.54 -8.08 10.11
C ILE A 2 -23.08 -8.14 10.23
N ASN A 3 -23.76 -7.12 9.69
CA ASN A 3 -25.23 -7.10 9.62
C ASN A 3 -25.81 -8.19 8.72
N ASP A 4 -25.07 -8.60 7.68
CA ASP A 4 -25.51 -9.65 6.75
C ASP A 4 -25.38 -11.02 7.40
N ILE A 5 -24.29 -11.25 8.13
CA ILE A 5 -24.09 -12.45 8.95
C ILE A 5 -25.17 -12.55 10.04
N MET A 6 -25.50 -11.44 10.71
CA MET A 6 -26.58 -11.40 11.70
C MET A 6 -27.92 -11.80 11.10
N LYS A 7 -28.24 -11.33 9.88
CA LYS A 7 -29.46 -11.69 9.16
C LYS A 7 -29.47 -13.16 8.75
N GLU A 8 -28.39 -13.65 8.14
CA GLU A 8 -28.27 -15.05 7.70
C GLU A 8 -28.43 -16.02 8.90
N LYS A 9 -27.72 -15.74 10.00
CA LYS A 9 -27.73 -16.58 11.20
C LYS A 9 -28.91 -16.30 12.13
N LYS A 10 -29.83 -15.40 11.76
CA LYS A 10 -30.98 -14.97 12.58
C LYS A 10 -30.59 -14.56 14.01
N LEU A 11 -29.47 -13.86 14.14
CA LEU A 11 -28.91 -13.43 15.43
C LEU A 11 -29.44 -12.05 15.80
N LYS A 12 -29.81 -11.89 17.08
CA LYS A 12 -30.06 -10.58 17.69
C LYS A 12 -28.82 -10.17 18.48
N VAL A 13 -28.00 -9.31 17.89
CA VAL A 13 -26.75 -8.81 18.50
C VAL A 13 -26.92 -7.34 18.86
N ILE A 14 -26.45 -6.97 20.05
CA ILE A 14 -26.39 -5.59 20.51
C ILE A 14 -24.93 -5.19 20.57
N CYS A 15 -24.55 -4.17 19.80
CA CYS A 15 -23.17 -3.69 19.74
C CYS A 15 -22.98 -2.51 20.69
N HIS A 16 -22.06 -2.63 21.63
CA HIS A 16 -21.66 -1.55 22.53
C HIS A 16 -20.28 -1.03 22.12
N LYS A 17 -20.19 0.27 21.82
CA LYS A 17 -18.91 0.91 21.51
C LYS A 17 -18.19 1.26 22.82
N VAL A 18 -17.00 0.70 23.02
CA VAL A 18 -16.13 0.97 24.17
C VAL A 18 -14.88 1.69 23.69
N LYS A 19 -14.36 2.63 24.50
CA LYS A 19 -13.12 3.35 24.21
C LYS A 19 -11.93 2.41 24.44
N ALA A 20 -10.96 2.38 23.52
CA ALA A 20 -9.73 1.63 23.72
C ALA A 20 -8.96 2.14 24.94
N HIS A 21 -8.28 1.25 25.67
CA HIS A 21 -7.49 1.58 26.85
C HIS A 21 -8.29 2.30 27.95
N SER A 22 -9.59 2.02 28.04
CA SER A 22 -10.47 2.57 29.08
C SER A 22 -10.42 1.78 30.40
N GLY A 23 -9.57 0.75 30.49
CA GLY A 23 -9.51 -0.15 31.63
C GLY A 23 -10.62 -1.21 31.66
N ASP A 24 -11.41 -1.36 30.60
CA ASP A 24 -12.38 -2.46 30.50
C ASP A 24 -11.65 -3.79 30.29
N LYS A 25 -11.81 -4.71 31.26
CA LYS A 25 -11.09 -5.98 31.30
C LYS A 25 -11.28 -6.80 30.03
N TYR A 26 -12.51 -6.90 29.52
CA TYR A 26 -12.81 -7.75 28.36
C TYR A 26 -12.35 -7.11 27.06
N ASN A 27 -12.42 -5.78 26.94
CA ASN A 27 -11.87 -5.05 25.82
C ASN A 27 -10.34 -5.17 25.75
N GLU A 28 -9.63 -5.07 26.87
CA GLU A 28 -8.18 -5.23 26.89
C GLU A 28 -7.74 -6.66 26.57
N ILE A 29 -8.49 -7.68 27.04
CA ILE A 29 -8.28 -9.09 26.63
C ILE A 29 -8.47 -9.24 25.12
N ALA A 30 -9.56 -8.70 24.56
CA ALA A 30 -9.82 -8.75 23.12
C ALA A 30 -8.71 -8.06 22.33
N ASN A 31 -8.24 -6.88 22.77
CA ASN A 31 -7.10 -6.18 22.17
C ASN A 31 -5.82 -7.00 22.23
N SER A 32 -5.56 -7.67 23.35
CA SER A 32 -4.37 -8.53 23.50
C SER A 32 -4.43 -9.75 22.59
N LEU A 33 -5.61 -10.35 22.39
CA LEU A 33 -5.82 -11.49 21.49
C LEU A 33 -5.73 -11.08 20.01
N ALA A 34 -6.19 -9.88 19.68
CA ALA A 34 -6.13 -9.34 18.32
C ALA A 34 -4.73 -8.83 17.92
N LYS A 35 -3.79 -8.69 18.88
CA LYS A 35 -2.41 -8.30 18.57
C LYS A 35 -1.73 -9.41 17.77
N ILE A 36 -1.51 -9.12 16.50
CA ILE A 36 -0.62 -9.92 15.65
C ILE A 36 0.81 -9.75 16.19
N PRO A 37 1.54 -10.85 16.50
CA PRO A 37 2.91 -10.76 17.00
C PRO A 37 3.81 -10.01 16.02
N GLY A 38 4.71 -9.16 16.54
CA GLY A 38 5.57 -8.30 15.72
C GLY A 38 6.46 -9.05 14.72
N PHE A 39 6.82 -10.30 14.99
CA PHE A 39 7.61 -11.14 14.07
C PHE A 39 6.83 -11.55 12.81
N VAL A 40 5.49 -11.51 12.84
CA VAL A 40 4.62 -11.82 11.70
C VAL A 40 4.50 -10.62 10.76
N LYS A 41 4.83 -9.42 11.24
CA LYS A 41 4.77 -8.17 10.47
C LYS A 41 5.90 -8.10 9.44
N GLY A 42 5.73 -8.82 8.33
CA GLY A 42 6.68 -8.88 7.21
C GLY A 42 6.83 -10.26 6.57
N ILE A 43 6.34 -11.31 7.23
CA ILE A 43 6.41 -12.68 6.70
C ILE A 43 5.23 -12.90 5.74
N LYS A 44 5.52 -12.90 4.43
CA LYS A 44 4.55 -13.24 3.36
C LYS A 44 4.47 -14.74 3.07
N ASN A 45 5.23 -15.57 3.79
CA ASN A 45 5.30 -17.00 3.54
C ASN A 45 4.22 -17.73 4.33
N ASN A 46 3.56 -18.69 3.67
CA ASN A 46 2.45 -19.58 4.05
C ASN A 46 2.52 -20.30 5.42
N ILE A 47 3.39 -19.92 6.35
CA ILE A 47 3.53 -20.56 7.66
C ILE A 47 2.26 -20.39 8.53
N PHE A 48 1.39 -19.43 8.19
CA PHE A 48 0.11 -19.17 8.84
C PHE A 48 -1.11 -19.48 7.96
N GLU A 49 -0.94 -20.33 6.94
CA GLU A 49 -2.04 -20.85 6.13
C GLU A 49 -2.97 -21.68 7.06
N GLY A 50 -4.07 -21.06 7.51
CA GLY A 50 -4.99 -21.60 8.53
C GLY A 50 -5.14 -20.75 9.80
N THR A 51 -4.28 -19.75 10.03
CA THR A 51 -4.36 -18.81 11.16
C THR A 51 -4.92 -17.45 10.76
N LEU A 52 -5.00 -17.18 9.46
CA LEU A 52 -5.66 -16.00 8.91
C LEU A 52 -7.17 -16.23 8.86
N ILE A 53 -7.94 -15.26 9.35
CA ILE A 53 -9.41 -15.27 9.23
C ILE A 53 -9.73 -15.03 7.76
N THR A 54 -10.03 -16.10 7.03
CA THR A 54 -10.51 -15.99 5.65
C THR A 54 -12.00 -15.68 5.64
N LEU A 55 -12.41 -14.68 4.87
CA LEU A 55 -13.83 -14.38 4.71
C LEU A 55 -14.47 -15.42 3.79
N ASN A 56 -15.57 -16.03 4.25
CA ASN A 56 -16.40 -16.85 3.37
C ASN A 56 -17.28 -15.92 2.52
N TYR A 57 -16.78 -15.56 1.34
CA TYR A 57 -17.47 -14.65 0.42
C TYR A 57 -18.80 -15.21 -0.08
N ASN A 58 -18.99 -16.54 -0.10
CA ASN A 58 -20.24 -17.17 -0.50
C ASN A 58 -21.40 -16.86 0.46
N SER A 59 -21.08 -16.48 1.70
CA SER A 59 -22.06 -16.08 2.73
C SER A 59 -22.57 -14.64 2.52
N ILE A 60 -21.91 -13.84 1.67
CA ILE A 60 -22.22 -12.41 1.50
C ILE A 60 -23.18 -12.25 0.33
N THR A 61 -24.47 -12.46 0.57
CA THR A 61 -25.53 -12.31 -0.45
C THR A 61 -25.91 -10.85 -0.75
N SER A 62 -25.41 -9.90 0.04
CA SER A 62 -25.72 -8.46 -0.08
C SER A 62 -24.88 -7.71 -1.12
N LEU A 63 -23.79 -8.31 -1.62
CA LEU A 63 -22.90 -7.69 -2.60
C LEU A 63 -23.22 -8.20 -4.00
N ASN A 64 -23.60 -7.29 -4.90
CA ASN A 64 -23.83 -7.63 -6.31
C ASN A 64 -22.53 -8.00 -7.06
N PHE A 65 -21.38 -7.59 -6.53
CA PHE A 65 -20.08 -7.82 -7.16
C PHE A 65 -18.96 -7.84 -6.12
N ILE A 66 -18.07 -8.81 -6.23
CA ILE A 66 -16.85 -8.91 -5.43
C ILE A 66 -15.66 -8.76 -6.39
N PRO A 67 -14.87 -7.68 -6.28
CA PRO A 67 -13.70 -7.49 -7.13
C PRO A 67 -12.66 -8.59 -6.84
N THR A 68 -12.16 -9.22 -7.89
CA THR A 68 -11.11 -10.25 -7.78
C THR A 68 -9.91 -9.91 -8.68
N TRP A 69 -8.73 -10.34 -8.26
CA TRP A 69 -7.49 -10.31 -9.02
C TRP A 69 -6.92 -11.72 -9.12
N LYS A 70 -6.82 -12.27 -10.33
CA LYS A 70 -6.42 -13.68 -10.56
C LYS A 70 -7.16 -14.67 -9.64
N SER A 71 -8.48 -14.54 -9.57
CA SER A 71 -9.35 -15.34 -8.70
C SER A 71 -9.17 -15.14 -7.19
N THR A 72 -8.34 -14.18 -6.77
CA THR A 72 -8.18 -13.78 -5.35
C THR A 72 -9.02 -12.53 -5.07
N PRO A 73 -9.95 -12.55 -4.10
CA PRO A 73 -10.74 -11.38 -3.74
C PRO A 73 -9.87 -10.20 -3.28
N ILE A 74 -10.23 -9.00 -3.71
CA ILE A 74 -9.58 -7.78 -3.27
C ILE A 74 -10.25 -7.30 -1.99
N GLU A 75 -9.56 -7.45 -0.86
CA GLU A 75 -10.06 -7.07 0.47
C GLU A 75 -9.91 -5.58 0.78
N THR A 76 -9.15 -4.84 -0.03
CA THR A 76 -9.01 -3.39 0.07
C THR A 76 -10.05 -2.67 -0.79
N PRO A 77 -10.43 -1.42 -0.46
CA PRO A 77 -11.27 -0.61 -1.34
C PRO A 77 -10.72 -0.59 -2.77
N ILE A 78 -11.58 -0.83 -3.77
CA ILE A 78 -11.19 -0.94 -5.19
C ILE A 78 -10.33 0.25 -5.64
N LYS A 79 -10.72 1.46 -5.23
CA LYS A 79 -9.99 2.69 -5.54
C LYS A 79 -8.54 2.66 -5.06
N ASP A 80 -8.31 2.17 -3.85
CA ASP A 80 -6.97 2.12 -3.25
C ASP A 80 -6.15 0.98 -3.86
N ALA A 81 -6.76 -0.16 -4.16
CA ALA A 81 -6.12 -1.24 -4.91
C ALA A 81 -5.65 -0.75 -6.29
N ILE A 82 -6.52 -0.06 -7.04
CA ILE A 82 -6.17 0.51 -8.36
C ILE A 82 -5.04 1.53 -8.24
N LYS A 83 -5.08 2.42 -7.24
CA LYS A 83 -3.99 3.38 -6.99
C LYS A 83 -2.66 2.66 -6.76
N GLU A 84 -2.66 1.61 -5.96
CA GLU A 84 -1.44 0.85 -5.65
C GLU A 84 -0.92 0.10 -6.88
N ILE A 85 -1.81 -0.52 -7.66
CA ILE A 85 -1.45 -1.16 -8.94
C ILE A 85 -0.81 -0.15 -9.88
N ASN A 86 -1.40 1.04 -10.03
CA ASN A 86 -0.86 2.09 -10.88
C ASN A 86 0.49 2.61 -10.37
N ARG A 87 0.65 2.77 -9.05
CA ARG A 87 1.92 3.14 -8.43
C ARG A 87 3.02 2.13 -8.76
N ILE A 88 2.73 0.85 -8.59
CA ILE A 88 3.67 -0.25 -8.89
C ILE A 88 3.98 -0.29 -10.38
N LYS A 89 2.97 -0.19 -11.25
CA LYS A 89 3.15 -0.20 -12.71
C LYS A 89 4.04 0.96 -13.17
N SER A 90 3.80 2.17 -12.68
CA SER A 90 4.64 3.34 -12.98
C SER A 90 6.08 3.15 -12.50
N MET A 91 6.27 2.60 -11.30
CA MET A 91 7.59 2.29 -10.76
C MET A 91 8.32 1.25 -11.62
N LEU A 92 7.65 0.16 -12.02
CA LEU A 92 8.24 -0.86 -12.89
C LEU A 92 8.58 -0.29 -14.27
N ASN A 93 7.69 0.50 -14.86
CA ASN A 93 7.96 1.15 -16.15
C ASN A 93 9.20 2.02 -16.07
N PHE A 94 9.36 2.84 -15.02
CA PHE A 94 10.58 3.63 -14.80
C PHE A 94 11.81 2.74 -14.63
N LYS A 95 11.69 1.69 -13.81
CA LYS A 95 12.77 0.73 -13.50
C LYS A 95 13.31 0.02 -14.75
N TYR A 96 12.44 -0.33 -15.69
CA TYR A 96 12.79 -1.13 -16.87
C TYR A 96 13.18 -0.32 -18.11
N GLN A 97 13.25 1.01 -18.02
CA GLN A 97 13.80 1.81 -19.12
C GLN A 97 15.27 1.41 -19.37
N GLU A 98 15.66 1.29 -20.66
CA GLU A 98 16.99 0.84 -21.08
C GLU A 98 18.13 1.61 -20.37
N ARG A 99 17.98 2.94 -20.27
CA ARG A 99 18.91 3.84 -19.58
C ARG A 99 19.19 3.44 -18.12
N PHE A 100 18.20 2.93 -17.40
CA PHE A 100 18.35 2.55 -15.99
C PHE A 100 18.78 1.09 -15.80
N LYS A 101 18.83 0.27 -16.84
CA LYS A 101 19.17 -1.16 -16.71
C LYS A 101 20.49 -1.35 -15.99
N HIS A 102 21.53 -0.58 -16.32
CA HIS A 102 22.86 -0.72 -15.72
C HIS A 102 22.89 -0.38 -14.22
N ILE A 103 22.12 0.62 -13.79
CA ILE A 103 21.98 0.99 -12.36
C ILE A 103 21.17 -0.08 -11.63
N MET A 104 20.13 -0.58 -12.28
CA MET A 104 19.07 -1.33 -11.64
C MET A 104 19.31 -2.84 -11.62
N SER A 105 20.15 -3.37 -12.52
CA SER A 105 20.59 -4.76 -12.57
C SER A 105 21.87 -5.05 -11.79
N SER A 106 22.59 -4.00 -11.37
CA SER A 106 23.87 -4.13 -10.66
C SER A 106 23.70 -4.05 -9.14
N THR A 107 24.76 -4.43 -8.41
CA THR A 107 24.85 -4.25 -6.95
C THR A 107 24.67 -2.79 -6.54
N LYS A 108 24.99 -1.85 -7.44
CA LYS A 108 24.82 -0.40 -7.25
C LYS A 108 23.39 -0.02 -6.87
N CYS A 109 22.37 -0.73 -7.38
CA CYS A 109 20.97 -0.48 -7.02
C CYS A 109 20.73 -0.55 -5.49
N ARG A 110 21.44 -1.46 -4.80
CA ARG A 110 21.35 -1.65 -3.34
C ARG A 110 22.23 -0.66 -2.56
N GLU A 111 23.25 -0.11 -3.21
CA GLU A 111 24.15 0.88 -2.62
C GLU A 111 23.57 2.30 -2.70
N ILE A 112 22.65 2.55 -3.64
CA ILE A 112 21.97 3.83 -3.79
C ILE A 112 20.87 3.98 -2.73
N ASP A 113 21.03 4.99 -1.87
CA ASP A 113 19.94 5.48 -1.04
C ASP A 113 18.95 6.28 -1.90
N TRP A 114 17.91 5.59 -2.38
CA TRP A 114 16.87 6.18 -3.20
C TRP A 114 16.05 7.23 -2.45
N ASP A 115 15.83 7.07 -1.15
CA ASP A 115 15.08 8.03 -0.34
C ASP A 115 15.85 9.36 -0.24
N LEU A 116 17.16 9.29 0.05
CA LEU A 116 18.04 10.46 0.04
C LEU A 116 18.18 11.07 -1.37
N THR A 117 18.28 10.23 -2.41
CA THR A 117 18.37 10.70 -3.80
C THR A 117 17.14 11.53 -4.20
N PHE A 118 15.93 11.07 -3.87
CA PHE A 118 14.73 11.83 -4.19
C PHE A 118 14.55 13.05 -3.28
N LYS A 119 14.92 12.98 -1.99
CA LYS A 119 14.93 14.15 -1.10
C LYS A 119 15.85 15.27 -1.60
N THR A 120 17.01 14.92 -2.15
CA THR A 120 17.97 15.91 -2.67
C THR A 120 17.55 16.46 -4.03
N LYS A 121 17.03 15.62 -4.94
CA LYS A 121 16.55 16.05 -6.27
C LYS A 121 15.20 16.77 -6.22
N HIS A 122 14.47 16.64 -5.11
CA HIS A 122 13.14 17.17 -4.93
C HIS A 122 12.92 17.71 -3.48
N PRO A 123 13.63 18.78 -3.09
CA PRO A 123 13.70 19.23 -1.69
C PRO A 123 12.39 19.85 -1.17
N SER A 124 11.58 20.39 -2.06
CA SER A 124 10.30 21.03 -1.74
C SER A 124 9.15 20.01 -1.80
N LYS A 125 8.12 20.22 -0.98
CA LYS A 125 6.98 19.28 -0.89
C LYS A 125 6.22 19.24 -2.23
N ILE A 126 5.95 18.03 -2.75
CA ILE A 126 5.14 17.85 -3.98
C ILE A 126 3.74 18.42 -3.79
N THR A 127 3.19 18.29 -2.58
CA THR A 127 1.82 18.69 -2.23
C THR A 127 1.74 20.09 -1.62
N SER A 128 2.59 21.02 -2.06
CA SER A 128 2.41 22.43 -1.70
C SER A 128 1.24 23.00 -2.49
N ASP A 129 0.37 23.76 -1.84
CA ASP A 129 -0.76 24.47 -2.50
C ASP A 129 -0.29 25.71 -3.28
N THR A 130 1.01 25.98 -3.27
CA THR A 130 1.66 27.11 -3.91
C THR A 130 2.57 26.66 -5.05
N THR A 131 2.33 27.17 -6.26
CA THR A 131 3.16 26.88 -7.43
C THR A 131 4.25 27.94 -7.59
N ASN A 132 5.52 27.52 -7.56
CA ASN A 132 6.68 28.38 -7.86
C ASN A 132 7.34 27.92 -9.18
N LYS A 133 7.46 28.84 -10.14
CA LYS A 133 8.05 28.57 -11.46
C LYS A 133 9.51 28.13 -11.36
N GLU A 134 10.31 28.78 -10.53
CA GLU A 134 11.73 28.48 -10.37
C GLU A 134 11.93 27.09 -9.76
N ASP A 135 11.16 26.76 -8.71
CA ASP A 135 11.16 25.44 -8.09
C ASP A 135 10.76 24.35 -9.09
N SER A 136 9.70 24.59 -9.88
CA SER A 136 9.25 23.68 -10.93
C SER A 136 10.32 23.45 -12.02
N SER A 137 11.00 24.52 -12.46
CA SER A 137 12.09 24.42 -13.43
C SER A 137 13.29 23.65 -12.87
N ARG A 138 13.68 23.91 -11.61
CA ARG A 138 14.79 23.20 -10.95
C ARG A 138 14.49 21.71 -10.77
N ARG A 139 13.28 21.36 -10.32
CA ARG A 139 12.83 19.96 -10.22
C ARG A 139 12.83 19.27 -11.58
N SER A 140 12.27 19.91 -12.59
CA SER A 140 12.22 19.37 -13.95
C SER A 140 13.62 19.13 -14.50
N PHE A 141 14.53 20.07 -14.31
CA PHE A 141 15.93 19.93 -14.72
C PHE A 141 16.62 18.77 -13.97
N ALA A 142 16.44 18.67 -12.65
CA ALA A 142 17.05 17.63 -11.83
C ALA A 142 16.57 16.22 -12.21
N ILE A 143 15.28 16.06 -12.52
CA ILE A 143 14.71 14.79 -12.99
C ILE A 143 15.21 14.47 -14.40
N LYS A 144 15.22 15.44 -15.33
CA LYS A 144 15.76 15.23 -16.68
C LYS A 144 17.22 14.83 -16.65
N LEU A 145 18.02 15.44 -15.77
CA LEU A 145 19.42 15.09 -15.57
C LEU A 145 19.57 13.66 -15.01
N LEU A 146 18.77 13.28 -13.99
CA LEU A 146 18.77 11.93 -13.44
C LEU A 146 18.36 10.87 -14.47
N CYS A 147 17.47 11.25 -15.39
CA CYS A 147 16.95 10.41 -16.45
C CYS A 147 17.75 10.47 -17.76
N GLU A 148 18.89 11.17 -17.79
CA GLU A 148 19.70 11.34 -19.02
C GLU A 148 18.87 11.87 -20.21
N GLU A 149 17.89 12.74 -19.96
CA GLU A 149 16.98 13.34 -20.97
C GLU A 149 17.47 14.69 -21.50
N LEU A 150 18.58 15.19 -20.96
CA LEU A 150 19.14 16.44 -21.41
C LEU A 150 19.90 16.22 -22.72
N PRO A 151 19.77 17.12 -23.71
CA PRO A 151 20.51 17.01 -24.95
C PRO A 151 22.01 17.09 -24.65
N THR A 152 22.74 16.08 -25.11
CA THR A 152 24.20 16.06 -25.12
C THR A 152 24.70 16.44 -26.51
N LEU A 153 25.87 17.04 -26.60
CA LEU A 153 26.57 17.24 -27.88
C LEU A 153 27.04 15.87 -28.38
N SER A 154 26.18 15.16 -29.10
CA SER A 154 26.50 13.92 -29.83
C SER A 154 26.76 14.24 -31.29
#